data_AF-A0A3S1CSK6-F1
#
_entry.id   AF-A0A3S1CSK6-F1
#
_cell.length_a   1.000
_cell.length_b   1.000
_cell.length_c   1.000
_cell.angle_alpha   90.00
_cell.angle_beta   90.00
_cell.angle_gamma   90.00
#
_symmetry.space_group_name_H-M   'P 1'
#
loop_
_entity.id
_entity.type
_entity.pdbx_description
1 polymer ?
#
loop_
_entity_poly.entity_id
_entity_poly.type
_entity_poly.pdbx_seq_one_letter_code
_entity_poly.pdbx_strand_id
1 'polypeptide(L)'
;FVRGWRPSGDGKLALIDGVFLEIVEAAKAEPDRPFVLVIEEINRGNPAQIFGEVLTLLEDTKRSRDEAMELAYRREPSERVYVPRNLYVIGTMNIADRSLALVDLALRRRFAFVSLEPRLNGLWREWCANKCGLAADTISLIE
;
A
#
# COMPACT_ATOMS: atom_id res chain seq x y z
N PHE A 1 -10.26 5.26 -2.16
CA PHE A 1 -9.03 4.53 -2.51
C PHE A 1 -9.22 3.66 -3.74
N VAL A 2 -10.26 2.83 -3.79
CA VAL A 2 -10.59 2.01 -4.97
C VAL A 2 -11.44 2.79 -5.99
N ARG A 3 -12.68 3.12 -5.65
CA ARG A 3 -13.61 3.88 -6.51
C ARG A 3 -14.74 4.48 -5.66
N GLY A 4 -15.33 5.58 -6.09
CA GLY A 4 -16.52 6.13 -5.43
C GLY A 4 -17.13 7.34 -6.13
N TRP A 5 -18.35 7.69 -5.73
CA TRP A 5 -19.03 8.89 -6.21
C TRP A 5 -18.40 10.15 -5.61
N ARG A 6 -18.12 11.14 -6.46
CA ARG A 6 -17.57 12.44 -6.07
C ARG A 6 -18.35 13.57 -6.76
N PRO A 7 -18.51 14.75 -6.12
CA PRO A 7 -19.08 15.91 -6.77
C PRO A 7 -18.27 16.32 -8.01
N SER A 8 -18.99 16.65 -9.08
CA SER A 8 -18.47 17.21 -10.32
C SER A 8 -18.80 18.71 -10.41
N GLY A 9 -18.05 19.46 -11.22
CA GLY A 9 -18.21 20.91 -11.38
C GLY A 9 -19.55 21.35 -11.98
N ASP A 10 -20.32 20.42 -12.56
CA ASP A 10 -21.66 20.63 -13.09
C ASP A 10 -22.79 20.35 -12.08
N GLY A 11 -22.45 20.16 -10.80
CA GLY A 11 -23.40 19.90 -9.72
C GLY A 11 -23.94 18.46 -9.69
N LYS A 12 -23.40 17.57 -10.52
CA LYS A 12 -23.74 16.14 -10.52
C LYS A 12 -22.72 15.32 -9.75
N LEU A 13 -23.04 14.07 -9.47
CA LEU A 13 -22.06 13.09 -9.01
C LEU A 13 -21.44 12.37 -10.20
N ALA A 14 -20.11 12.23 -10.18
CA ALA A 14 -19.36 11.41 -11.11
C ALA A 14 -18.73 10.24 -10.36
N LEU A 15 -18.71 9.07 -10.99
CA LEU A 15 -18.02 7.91 -10.45
C LEU A 15 -16.54 7.99 -10.82
N ILE A 16 -15.68 8.14 -9.82
CA ILE A 16 -14.25 8.41 -10.02
C ILE A 16 -13.44 7.26 -9.41
N ASP A 17 -12.48 6.77 -10.20
CA ASP A 17 -11.47 5.82 -9.72
C ASP A 17 -10.57 6.48 -8.69
N GLY A 18 -10.11 5.69 -7.73
CA GLY A 18 -9.06 6.10 -6.83
C GLY A 18 -7.71 5.60 -7.30
N VAL A 19 -6.67 6.09 -6.61
CA VAL A 19 -5.25 5.79 -6.88
C VAL A 19 -4.95 4.31 -7.11
N PHE A 20 -5.66 3.40 -6.44
CA PHE A 20 -5.43 1.96 -6.62
C PHE A 20 -5.86 1.48 -8.01
N LEU A 21 -7.01 1.91 -8.50
CA LEU A 21 -7.46 1.54 -9.84
C LEU A 21 -6.65 2.27 -10.92
N GLU A 22 -6.25 3.51 -10.67
CA GLU A 22 -5.37 4.27 -11.57
C GLU A 22 -4.04 3.53 -11.80
N ILE A 23 -3.38 3.06 -10.74
CA ILE A 23 -2.11 2.31 -10.89
C ILE A 23 -2.33 0.90 -11.46
N VAL A 24 -3.48 0.27 -11.23
CA VAL A 24 -3.85 -1.01 -11.87
C VAL A 24 -3.93 -0.84 -13.39
N GLU A 25 -4.60 0.21 -13.88
CA GLU A 25 -4.69 0.47 -15.32
C GLU A 25 -3.33 0.86 -15.92
N ALA A 26 -2.53 1.65 -15.22
CA ALA A 26 -1.15 1.95 -15.64
C ALA A 26 -0.29 0.68 -15.75
N ALA A 27 -0.36 -0.20 -14.75
CA ALA A 27 0.38 -1.46 -14.74
C ALA A 27 -0.09 -2.43 -15.84
N LYS A 28 -1.39 -2.44 -16.19
CA LYS A 28 -1.90 -3.21 -17.33
C LYS A 28 -1.38 -2.69 -18.68
N ALA A 29 -1.20 -1.38 -18.82
CA ALA A 29 -0.71 -0.76 -20.05
C ALA A 29 0.77 -1.06 -20.32
N GLU A 30 1.57 -1.29 -19.28
CA GLU A 30 3.01 -1.60 -19.36
C GLU A 30 3.32 -2.95 -18.67
N PRO A 31 2.91 -4.10 -19.23
CA PRO A 31 2.98 -5.41 -18.56
C PRO A 31 4.40 -5.89 -18.24
N ASP A 32 5.39 -5.45 -19.02
CA ASP A 32 6.80 -5.84 -18.86
C ASP A 32 7.55 -4.99 -17.81
N ARG A 33 6.89 -3.97 -17.26
CA ARG A 33 7.48 -3.06 -16.28
C ARG A 33 6.87 -3.28 -14.89
N PRO A 34 7.70 -3.41 -13.84
CA PRO A 34 7.21 -3.43 -12.46
C PRO A 34 6.62 -2.08 -12.04
N PHE A 35 5.46 -2.12 -11.38
CA PHE A 35 4.82 -0.98 -10.71
C PHE A 35 4.81 -1.23 -9.21
N VAL A 36 5.09 -0.20 -8.41
CA VAL A 36 5.10 -0.31 -6.95
C VAL A 36 4.21 0.78 -6.37
N LEU A 37 3.16 0.37 -5.63
CA LEU A 37 2.37 1.25 -4.79
C LEU A 37 2.93 1.21 -3.37
N VAL A 38 3.54 2.31 -2.94
CA VAL A 38 4.00 2.48 -1.55
C VAL A 38 2.89 3.14 -0.74
N ILE A 39 2.50 2.51 0.37
CA ILE A 39 1.49 3.02 1.30
C ILE A 39 2.18 3.24 2.64
N GLU A 40 2.47 4.50 2.94
CA GLU A 40 3.03 4.87 4.24
C GLU A 40 1.98 4.70 5.34
N GLU A 41 2.42 4.13 6.47
CA GLU A 41 1.60 3.93 7.68
C GLU A 41 0.24 3.28 7.37
N ILE A 42 0.30 2.14 6.66
CA ILE A 42 -0.88 1.42 6.16
C ILE A 42 -1.93 1.12 7.24
N ASN A 43 -1.51 1.03 8.49
CA ASN A 43 -2.33 0.72 9.66
C ASN A 43 -2.99 1.93 10.34
N ARG A 44 -2.77 3.16 9.86
CA ARG A 44 -3.47 4.36 10.36
C ARG A 44 -4.95 4.44 9.94
N GLY A 45 -5.36 3.63 8.97
CA GLY A 45 -6.77 3.38 8.65
C GLY A 45 -7.10 1.91 8.79
N ASN A 46 -8.38 1.55 8.60
CA ASN A 46 -8.77 0.13 8.47
C ASN A 46 -8.46 -0.33 7.05
N PRO A 47 -7.40 -1.13 6.82
CA PRO A 47 -6.99 -1.47 5.47
C PRO A 47 -8.03 -2.35 4.77
N ALA A 48 -8.71 -3.23 5.51
CA ALA A 48 -9.74 -4.09 4.95
C ALA A 48 -10.90 -3.28 4.38
N GLN A 49 -11.29 -2.18 5.03
CA GLN A 49 -12.30 -1.26 4.50
C GLN A 49 -11.77 -0.42 3.33
N ILE A 50 -10.51 0.02 3.40
CA ILE A 50 -9.88 0.85 2.36
C ILE A 50 -9.71 0.09 1.05
N PHE A 51 -9.23 -1.14 1.11
CA PHE A 51 -9.09 -2.02 -0.05
C PHE A 51 -10.43 -2.66 -0.44
N GLY A 52 -11.32 -2.95 0.52
CA GLY A 52 -12.61 -3.58 0.23
C GLY A 52 -12.45 -4.86 -0.59
N GLU A 53 -13.16 -4.93 -1.73
CA GLU A 53 -13.20 -6.09 -2.61
C GLU A 53 -11.83 -6.41 -3.24
N VAL A 54 -11.04 -5.39 -3.58
CA VAL A 54 -9.74 -5.61 -4.27
C VAL A 54 -8.68 -6.21 -3.36
N LEU A 55 -8.91 -6.27 -2.04
CA LEU A 55 -8.02 -6.97 -1.11
C LEU A 55 -7.86 -8.44 -1.53
N THR A 56 -8.93 -9.09 -1.99
CA THR A 56 -8.86 -10.47 -2.48
C THR A 56 -7.96 -10.61 -3.71
N LEU A 57 -8.00 -9.63 -4.61
CA LEU A 57 -7.20 -9.61 -5.83
C LEU A 57 -5.70 -9.34 -5.57
N LEU A 58 -5.32 -8.97 -4.34
CA LEU A 58 -3.90 -8.86 -3.97
C LEU A 58 -3.23 -10.22 -3.72
N GLU A 59 -3.99 -11.31 -3.56
CA GLU A 59 -3.42 -12.65 -3.45
C GLU A 59 -2.75 -13.08 -4.76
N ASP A 60 -1.57 -13.69 -4.69
CA ASP A 60 -0.78 -14.04 -5.89
C ASP A 60 -1.55 -14.93 -6.90
N THR A 61 -2.39 -15.82 -6.39
CA THR A 61 -3.20 -16.75 -7.19
C THR A 61 -4.42 -16.08 -7.85
N LYS A 62 -4.78 -14.84 -7.45
CA LYS A 62 -6.03 -14.14 -7.84
C LYS A 62 -5.80 -12.92 -8.73
N ARG A 63 -4.60 -12.82 -9.32
CA ARG A 63 -4.15 -11.67 -10.14
C ARG A 63 -4.33 -11.83 -11.65
N SER A 64 -5.16 -12.78 -12.09
CA SER A 64 -5.43 -13.01 -13.52
C SER A 64 -6.78 -12.44 -13.94
N ARG A 65 -6.99 -12.34 -15.25
CA ARG A 65 -8.27 -11.92 -15.84
C ARG A 65 -9.41 -12.86 -15.49
N ASP A 66 -9.14 -14.16 -15.35
CA ASP A 66 -10.15 -15.17 -15.03
C ASP A 66 -10.73 -14.99 -13.61
N GLU A 67 -9.88 -14.50 -12.70
CA GLU A 67 -10.19 -14.22 -11.30
C GLU A 67 -10.73 -12.80 -11.08
N ALA A 68 -10.94 -12.02 -12.15
CA ALA A 68 -11.43 -10.65 -12.06
C ALA A 68 -12.77 -10.56 -11.30
N MET A 69 -13.03 -9.47 -10.59
CA MET A 69 -14.26 -9.31 -9.81
C MET A 69 -15.05 -8.10 -10.28
N GLU A 70 -16.38 -8.18 -10.22
CA GLU A 70 -17.21 -6.97 -10.32
C GLU A 70 -17.06 -6.16 -9.03
N LEU A 71 -16.86 -4.86 -9.17
CA LEU A 71 -16.84 -3.94 -8.03
C LEU A 71 -18.27 -3.51 -7.68
N ALA A 72 -18.54 -3.23 -6.40
CA ALA A 72 -19.82 -2.68 -5.95
C ALA A 72 -20.23 -1.42 -6.73
N TYR A 73 -19.25 -0.59 -7.09
CA TYR A 73 -19.43 0.57 -7.96
C TYR A 73 -18.90 0.30 -9.37
N ARG A 74 -19.62 -0.49 -10.16
CA ARG A 74 -19.31 -0.67 -11.60
C ARG A 74 -19.75 0.53 -12.44
N ARG A 75 -18.95 0.91 -13.44
CA ARG A 75 -19.29 1.92 -14.46
C ARG A 75 -20.23 1.33 -15.49
N GLU A 76 -19.95 0.11 -15.90
CA GLU A 76 -20.72 -0.60 -16.94
C GLU A 76 -21.21 -1.95 -16.42
N PRO A 77 -22.35 -2.46 -16.93
CA PRO A 77 -22.74 -3.84 -16.71
C PRO A 77 -21.59 -4.78 -17.14
N SER A 78 -21.30 -5.82 -16.35
CA SER A 78 -20.21 -6.79 -16.59
C SER A 78 -18.77 -6.25 -16.53
N GLU A 79 -18.54 -5.00 -16.11
CA GLU A 79 -17.19 -4.51 -15.83
C GLU A 79 -16.55 -5.33 -14.70
N ARG A 80 -15.45 -6.01 -15.01
CA ARG A 80 -14.65 -6.78 -14.03
C ARG A 80 -13.25 -6.20 -13.92
N VAL A 81 -12.74 -6.15 -12.69
CA VAL A 81 -11.41 -5.64 -12.35
C VAL A 81 -10.53 -6.78 -11.86
N TYR A 82 -9.29 -6.83 -12.34
CA TYR A 82 -8.23 -7.69 -11.80
C TYR A 82 -6.97 -6.85 -11.56
N VAL A 83 -6.15 -7.29 -10.61
CA VAL A 83 -4.85 -6.67 -10.29
C VAL A 83 -3.77 -7.39 -11.10
N PRO A 84 -2.96 -6.70 -11.92
CA PRO A 84 -1.96 -7.35 -12.75
C PRO A 84 -0.75 -7.81 -11.92
N ARG A 85 -0.07 -8.87 -12.38
CA ARG A 85 1.05 -9.50 -11.65
C ARG A 85 2.27 -8.58 -11.49
N ASN A 86 2.45 -7.60 -12.37
CA ASN A 86 3.54 -6.62 -12.31
C ASN A 86 3.27 -5.47 -11.31
N LEU A 87 2.13 -5.45 -10.61
CA LEU A 87 1.86 -4.48 -9.54
C LEU A 87 2.21 -5.05 -8.16
N TYR A 88 3.14 -4.39 -7.48
CA TYR A 88 3.53 -4.69 -6.10
C TYR A 88 2.97 -3.63 -5.15
N VAL A 89 2.53 -4.05 -3.97
CA VAL A 89 2.06 -3.15 -2.91
C VAL A 89 2.99 -3.31 -1.71
N ILE A 90 3.61 -2.21 -1.29
CA ILE A 90 4.49 -2.17 -0.13
C ILE A 90 3.87 -1.22 0.89
N GLY A 91 3.54 -1.75 2.06
CA GLY A 91 3.05 -0.95 3.18
C GLY A 91 4.15 -0.75 4.21
N THR A 92 4.34 0.47 4.70
CA THR A 92 5.11 0.70 5.93
C THR A 92 4.17 0.68 7.12
N MET A 93 4.68 0.23 8.27
CA MET A 93 3.88 0.06 9.47
C MET A 93 4.71 0.43 10.69
N ASN A 94 4.28 1.45 11.44
CA ASN A 94 4.83 1.69 12.76
C ASN A 94 4.17 0.73 13.75
N ILE A 95 4.95 -0.06 14.49
CA ILE A 95 4.42 -1.04 15.45
C ILE A 95 4.19 -0.39 16.83
N ALA A 96 4.87 0.72 17.12
CA ALA A 96 4.82 1.37 18.43
C ALA A 96 3.55 2.19 18.69
N ASP A 97 2.79 2.51 17.65
CA ASP A 97 1.61 3.34 17.77
C ASP A 97 0.41 2.51 18.31
N ARG A 98 -0.04 2.83 19.53
CA ARG A 98 -1.13 2.10 20.20
C ARG A 98 -2.51 2.46 19.66
N SER A 99 -2.63 3.46 18.79
CA SER A 99 -3.90 3.92 18.20
C SER A 99 -4.31 3.17 16.92
N LEU A 100 -3.49 2.22 16.50
CA LEU A 100 -3.60 1.58 15.19
C LEU A 100 -4.72 0.55 15.13
N ALA A 101 -5.40 0.50 13.98
CA ALA A 101 -6.31 -0.59 13.70
C ALA A 101 -5.53 -1.91 13.76
N LEU A 102 -6.04 -2.88 14.52
CA LEU A 102 -5.47 -4.23 14.54
C LEU A 102 -5.37 -4.73 13.10
N VAL A 103 -4.16 -5.14 12.70
CA VAL A 103 -3.98 -5.76 11.38
C VAL A 103 -4.74 -7.07 11.37
N ASP A 104 -5.92 -7.04 10.76
CA ASP A 104 -6.82 -8.19 10.70
C ASP A 104 -6.19 -9.36 9.96
N LEU A 105 -6.63 -10.56 10.29
CA LEU A 105 -6.20 -11.84 9.71
C LEU A 105 -6.31 -11.83 8.18
N ALA A 106 -7.32 -11.14 7.64
CA ALA A 106 -7.51 -11.00 6.20
C ALA A 106 -6.30 -10.34 5.52
N LEU A 107 -5.73 -9.29 6.11
CA LEU A 107 -4.56 -8.62 5.57
C LEU A 107 -3.29 -9.44 5.81
N ARG A 108 -3.17 -10.06 7.00
CA ARG A 108 -2.04 -10.93 7.34
C ARG A 108 -1.83 -12.08 6.35
N ARG A 109 -2.91 -12.58 5.77
CA ARG A 109 -2.87 -13.66 4.76
C ARG A 109 -2.40 -13.21 3.37
N ARG A 110 -2.42 -11.92 3.07
CA ARG A 110 -2.21 -11.37 1.71
C ARG A 110 -0.94 -10.54 1.58
N PHE A 111 -0.34 -10.17 2.70
CA PHE A 111 0.92 -9.44 2.78
C PHE A 111 1.98 -10.30 3.44
N ALA A 112 3.21 -10.21 2.91
CA ALA A 112 4.39 -10.68 3.63
C ALA A 112 4.79 -9.62 4.67
N PHE A 113 5.06 -10.05 5.90
CA PHE A 113 5.47 -9.16 6.99
C PHE A 113 6.97 -9.26 7.18
N VAL A 114 7.65 -8.13 7.04
CA VAL A 114 9.08 -8.01 7.28
C VAL A 114 9.28 -7.04 8.44
N SER A 115 9.71 -7.57 9.58
CA SER A 115 10.08 -6.72 10.72
C SER A 115 11.43 -6.07 10.45
N LEU A 116 11.47 -4.75 10.56
CA LEU A 116 12.70 -3.98 10.48
C LEU A 116 13.12 -3.58 11.89
N GLU A 117 14.41 -3.79 12.19
CA GLU A 117 15.03 -3.35 13.42
C GLU A 117 15.96 -2.17 13.12
N PRO A 118 16.08 -1.19 14.04
CA PRO A 118 17.09 -0.16 13.93
C PRO A 118 18.48 -0.76 13.74
N ARG A 119 19.18 -0.37 12.68
CA ARG A 119 20.57 -0.79 12.43
C ARG A 119 21.51 0.34 12.76
N LEU A 120 22.03 0.33 13.99
CA LEU A 120 23.08 1.24 14.46
C LEU A 120 24.45 0.74 13.97
N ASN A 121 24.66 0.82 12.65
CA ASN A 121 25.88 0.34 12.01
C ASN A 121 26.88 1.49 11.76
N GLY A 122 28.00 1.20 11.11
CA GLY A 122 29.02 2.20 10.79
C GLY A 122 28.48 3.42 10.04
N LEU A 123 27.51 3.24 9.12
CA LEU A 123 26.89 4.35 8.39
C LEU A 123 26.09 5.26 9.32
N TRP A 124 25.34 4.69 10.26
CA TRP A 124 24.62 5.47 11.27
C TRP A 124 25.60 6.24 12.17
N ARG A 125 26.66 5.57 12.64
CA ARG A 125 27.71 6.19 13.46
C ARG A 125 28.39 7.35 12.72
N GLU A 126 28.75 7.15 11.45
CA GLU A 126 29.32 8.19 10.60
C GLU A 126 28.36 9.36 10.40
N TRP A 127 27.07 9.09 10.20
CA TRP A 127 26.06 10.15 10.09
C TRP A 127 25.93 10.95 11.38
N CYS A 128 25.87 10.28 12.54
CA CYS A 128 25.81 10.94 13.85
C CYS A 128 27.04 11.82 14.11
N ALA A 129 28.24 11.31 13.82
CA ALA A 129 29.48 12.08 14.01
C ALA A 129 29.57 13.25 13.02
N ASN A 130 29.37 13.00 11.73
CA ASN A 130 29.68 13.96 10.68
C ASN A 130 28.54 14.93 10.36
N LYS A 131 27.29 14.52 10.53
CA LYS A 131 26.11 15.35 10.23
C LYS A 131 25.47 15.95 11.46
N CYS A 132 25.43 15.22 12.57
CA CYS A 132 24.86 15.73 13.82
C CYS A 132 25.89 16.33 14.77
N GLY A 133 27.20 16.11 14.54
CA GLY A 133 28.26 16.60 15.42
C GLY A 133 28.26 15.96 16.79
N LEU A 134 27.73 14.73 16.92
CA LEU A 134 27.69 14.01 18.19
C LEU A 134 29.08 13.49 18.54
N ALA A 135 29.45 13.61 19.81
CA ALA A 135 30.71 13.08 20.32
C ALA A 135 30.68 11.54 20.36
N ALA A 136 31.84 10.91 20.18
CA ALA A 136 31.93 9.45 20.02
C ALA A 136 31.44 8.67 21.26
N ASP A 137 31.64 9.23 22.45
CA ASP A 137 31.11 8.70 23.71
C ASP A 137 29.57 8.71 23.74
N THR A 138 28.95 9.79 23.25
CA THR A 138 27.49 9.91 23.14
C THR A 138 26.93 8.90 22.14
N ILE A 139 27.60 8.73 21.00
CA ILE A 139 27.18 7.76 19.99
C ILE A 139 27.27 6.33 20.55
N SER A 140 28.35 6.02 21.29
CA SER A 140 28.55 4.71 21.91
C SER A 140 27.57 4.41 23.05
N LEU A 141 26.95 5.43 23.65
CA LEU A 141 25.91 5.27 24.68
C LEU A 141 24.54 4.92 24.07
N ILE A 142 24.30 5.32 22.81
CA ILE A 142 23.03 5.09 22.10
C ILE A 142 23.01 3.69 21.45
N GLU A 143 24.17 3.18 21.04
CA GLU A 143 24.36 1.80 20.55
C GLU A 143 24.14 0.74 21.64
#